data_AF-A0A2P8AMY0-F1
#
_entry.id   AF-A0A2P8AMY0-F1
#
_cell.length_a   1.000
_cell.length_b   1.000
_cell.length_c   1.000
_cell.angle_alpha   90.00
_cell.angle_beta   90.00
_cell.angle_gamma   90.00
#
_symmetry.space_group_name_H-M   'P 1'
#
loop_
_entity.id
_entity.type
_entity.pdbx_description
1 polymer ?
#
loop_
_entity_poly.entity_id
_entity_poly.type
_entity_poly.pdbx_seq_one_letter_code
_entity_poly.pdbx_strand_id
1 'polypeptide(L)' 'MLTFADADTIMTMIRDTIPDLAGDLPVWARNLAYRLACLQRPHDAELLRAAGADLYFHGPDWDDHAEQLRRRADELGRVW' A
#
# COMPACT_ATOMS: atom_id res chain seq x y z
N MET A 1 17.12 -0.73 5.53
CA MET A 1 17.13 -0.21 4.15
C MET A 1 15.88 -0.72 3.44
N LEU A 2 15.00 0.18 2.98
CA LEU A 2 13.65 -0.16 2.51
C LEU A 2 13.64 -1.20 1.36
N THR A 3 14.57 -1.11 0.43
CA THR A 3 14.64 -1.97 -0.77
C THR A 3 14.93 -3.44 -0.48
N PHE A 4 15.37 -3.76 0.74
CA PHE A 4 15.66 -5.13 1.18
C PHE A 4 14.76 -5.57 2.35
N ALA A 5 13.84 -4.72 2.79
CA ALA A 5 12.91 -5.07 3.85
C ALA A 5 11.86 -6.06 3.32
N ASP A 6 11.51 -7.05 4.14
CA ASP A 6 10.38 -7.92 3.86
C ASP A 6 9.05 -7.16 4.02
N ALA A 7 7.98 -7.72 3.48
CA ALA A 7 6.65 -7.11 3.51
C ALA A 7 6.13 -6.80 4.92
N ASP A 8 6.40 -7.65 5.93
CA ASP A 8 5.95 -7.39 7.31
C ASP A 8 6.69 -6.20 7.91
N THR A 9 8.01 -6.15 7.72
CA THR A 9 8.85 -5.03 8.13
C THR A 9 8.39 -3.73 7.48
N ILE A 10 8.08 -3.76 6.18
CA ILE A 10 7.55 -2.60 5.44
C ILE A 10 6.21 -2.15 6.03
N MET A 11 5.28 -3.09 6.24
CA MET A 11 3.94 -2.77 6.72
C MET A 11 3.92 -2.30 8.17
N THR A 12 4.86 -2.79 8.99
CA THR A 12 5.09 -2.30 10.35
C THR A 12 5.58 -0.86 10.30
N MET A 13 6.60 -0.56 9.49
CA MET A 13 7.12 0.80 9.30
C MET A 13 6.02 1.76 8.85
N ILE A 14 5.21 1.39 7.85
CA ILE A 14 4.10 2.23 7.39
C ILE A 14 3.10 2.47 8.53
N ARG A 15 2.69 1.42 9.26
CA ARG A 15 1.72 1.52 10.35
C ARG A 15 2.20 2.41 11.49
N ASP A 16 3.46 2.31 11.86
CA ASP A 16 4.07 3.12 12.91
C ASP A 16 4.17 4.59 12.53
N THR A 17 4.12 4.89 11.22
CA THR A 17 4.20 6.26 10.68
C THR A 17 2.82 6.89 10.42
N ILE A 18 1.76 6.08 10.35
CA ILE A 18 0.38 6.54 10.10
C ILE A 18 -0.19 7.50 11.17
N PRO A 19 0.15 7.42 12.48
CA PRO A 19 -0.38 8.35 13.48
C PRO A 19 -0.02 9.83 13.19
N ASP A 20 1.04 10.07 12.42
CA ASP A 20 1.61 11.40 12.16
C ASP A 20 1.80 11.65 10.64
N LEU A 21 0.82 11.23 9.83
CA LEU A 21 0.81 11.26 8.34
C LEU A 21 1.17 12.61 7.68
N ALA A 22 1.25 13.69 8.45
CA ALA A 22 1.70 15.00 7.99
C ALA A 22 3.22 15.24 8.13
N GLY A 23 3.95 14.45 8.95
CA GLY A 23 5.34 14.71 9.33
C GLY A 23 6.40 13.73 8.81
N ASP A 24 6.14 12.42 8.84
CA ASP A 24 7.27 11.47 8.88
C ASP A 24 7.56 10.67 7.60
N LEU A 25 6.59 10.51 6.68
CA LEU A 25 6.86 9.84 5.40
C LEU A 25 6.14 10.52 4.23
N PRO A 26 6.88 11.13 3.29
CA PRO A 26 6.27 11.80 2.14
C PRO A 26 5.52 10.78 1.27
N VAL A 27 4.49 11.25 0.57
CA VAL A 27 3.58 10.40 -0.22
C VAL A 27 4.32 9.48 -1.20
N TRP A 28 5.39 9.97 -1.85
CA TRP A 28 6.21 9.17 -2.76
C TRP A 28 6.90 7.97 -2.07
N ALA A 29 7.30 8.14 -0.81
CA ALA A 29 7.98 7.09 -0.06
C ALA A 29 7.00 6.02 0.43
N ARG A 30 5.78 6.41 0.82
CA ARG A 30 4.69 5.47 1.15
C ARG A 30 4.32 4.62 -0.06
N ASN A 31 4.16 5.23 -1.23
CA ASN A 31 3.85 4.51 -2.46
C ASN A 31 4.96 3.55 -2.88
N LEU A 32 6.23 3.95 -2.78
CA LEU A 32 7.34 3.03 -3.00
C LEU A 32 7.28 1.84 -2.03
N ALA A 33 7.05 2.10 -0.73
CA ALA A 33 6.94 1.07 0.28
C ALA A 33 5.78 0.09 -0.01
N TYR A 34 4.58 0.61 -0.29
CA TYR A 34 3.42 -0.21 -0.66
C TYR A 34 3.66 -1.06 -1.91
N ARG A 35 4.31 -0.52 -2.94
CA ARG A 35 4.66 -1.28 -4.15
C ARG A 35 5.61 -2.42 -3.86
N LEU A 36 6.64 -2.19 -3.06
CA LEU A 36 7.58 -3.22 -2.65
C LEU A 36 6.88 -4.33 -1.85
N ALA A 37 5.99 -3.97 -0.92
CA ALA A 37 5.19 -4.95 -0.19
C ALA A 37 4.25 -5.74 -1.13
N CYS A 38 3.56 -5.07 -2.06
CA CYS A 38 2.64 -5.72 -3.00
C CYS A 38 3.34 -6.69 -3.94
N LEU A 39 4.58 -6.40 -4.36
CA LEU A 39 5.39 -7.32 -5.16
C LEU A 39 5.76 -8.59 -4.38
N GLN A 40 5.95 -8.49 -3.07
CA GLN A 40 6.24 -9.64 -2.21
C GLN A 40 4.98 -10.44 -1.84
N ARG A 41 3.81 -9.77 -1.76
CA ARG A 41 2.52 -10.37 -1.37
C ARG A 41 1.38 -9.99 -2.32
N PRO A 42 1.40 -10.48 -3.57
CA PRO A 42 0.43 -10.07 -4.60
C PRO A 42 -1.00 -10.58 -4.38
N HIS A 43 -1.23 -11.43 -3.38
CA HIS A 43 -2.53 -12.01 -3.04
C HIS A 43 -3.01 -11.63 -1.63
N ASP A 44 -2.32 -10.72 -0.97
CA ASP A 44 -2.75 -10.19 0.32
C ASP A 44 -3.80 -9.10 0.10
N ALA A 45 -5.07 -9.44 0.35
CA ALA A 45 -6.19 -8.54 0.12
C ALA A 45 -6.15 -7.30 1.03
N GLU A 46 -5.67 -7.41 2.27
CA GLU A 46 -5.60 -6.27 3.18
C GLU A 46 -4.54 -5.28 2.72
N LEU A 47 -3.37 -5.78 2.33
CA LEU A 47 -2.30 -4.99 1.76
C LEU A 47 -2.74 -4.24 0.49
N LEU A 48 -3.43 -4.92 -0.42
CA LEU A 48 -3.92 -4.31 -1.66
C LEU A 48 -4.96 -3.21 -1.39
N ARG A 49 -5.85 -3.37 -0.39
CA ARG A 49 -6.77 -2.29 0.01
C ARG A 49 -6.03 -1.10 0.58
N ALA A 50 -5.05 -1.33 1.45
CA ALA A 50 -4.28 -0.26 2.07
C ALA A 50 -3.46 0.53 1.02
N ALA A 51 -2.81 -0.18 0.08
CA ALA A 51 -2.07 0.44 -1.01
C ALA A 51 -3.00 1.25 -1.94
N GLY A 52 -4.17 0.71 -2.28
CA GLY A 52 -5.17 1.44 -3.08
C GLY A 52 -5.67 2.71 -2.37
N ALA A 53 -5.92 2.63 -1.06
CA ALA A 53 -6.34 3.79 -0.27
C ALA A 53 -5.26 4.90 -0.22
N ASP A 54 -3.98 4.53 -0.08
CA ASP A 54 -2.88 5.51 -0.02
C ASP A 54 -2.64 6.20 -1.37
N LEU A 55 -2.90 5.52 -2.49
CA LEU A 55 -2.73 6.10 -3.83
C LEU A 55 -3.58 7.36 -4.07
N TYR A 56 -4.74 7.49 -3.43
CA TYR A 56 -5.57 8.69 -3.55
C TYR A 56 -4.89 9.96 -3.01
N PHE A 57 -3.89 9.84 -2.13
CA PHE A 57 -3.11 11.00 -1.67
C PHE A 57 -2.13 11.55 -2.72
N HIS A 58 -1.91 10.86 -3.84
CA HIS A 58 -1.07 11.34 -4.93
C HIS A 58 -1.79 12.25 -5.92
N GLY A 59 -3.13 12.25 -5.92
CA GLY A 59 -3.94 12.95 -6.89
C GLY A 59 -4.49 12.04 -8.01
N PRO A 60 -5.33 12.60 -8.90
CA PRO A 60 -6.26 11.84 -9.74
C PRO A 60 -5.60 10.96 -10.81
N ASP A 61 -4.35 11.25 -11.19
CA ASP A 61 -3.59 10.42 -12.14
C ASP A 61 -3.41 8.97 -11.66
N TRP A 62 -3.59 8.71 -10.36
CA TRP A 62 -3.45 7.40 -9.74
C TRP A 62 -4.77 6.70 -9.42
N ASP A 63 -5.92 7.34 -9.69
CA ASP A 63 -7.24 6.83 -9.29
C ASP A 63 -7.55 5.48 -9.96
N ASP A 64 -7.22 5.32 -11.25
CA ASP A 64 -7.42 4.06 -11.96
C ASP A 64 -6.62 2.91 -11.34
N HIS A 65 -5.39 3.20 -10.90
CA HIS A 65 -4.56 2.22 -10.21
C HIS A 65 -5.08 1.91 -8.80
N ALA A 66 -5.54 2.91 -8.07
CA ALA A 66 -6.16 2.75 -6.76
C ALA A 66 -7.39 1.84 -6.85
N GLU A 67 -8.25 2.08 -7.83
CA GLU A 67 -9.46 1.29 -8.03
C GLU A 67 -9.15 -0.14 -8.51
N GLN A 68 -8.15 -0.32 -9.37
CA GLN A 68 -7.68 -1.64 -9.77
C GLN A 68 -7.20 -2.47 -8.57
N LEU A 69 -6.42 -1.88 -7.65
CA LEU A 69 -5.94 -2.55 -6.44
C LEU A 69 -7.11 -2.95 -5.53
N ARG A 70 -8.07 -2.04 -5.33
CA ARG A 70 -9.27 -2.31 -4.53
C ARG A 70 -10.12 -3.42 -5.12
N ARG A 71 -10.36 -3.40 -6.44
CA ARG A 71 -11.12 -4.44 -7.13
C ARG A 71 -10.46 -5.80 -6.97
N ARG A 72 -9.14 -5.88 -7.16
CA ARG A 72 -8.38 -7.13 -6.95
C ARG A 72 -8.46 -7.61 -5.50
N ALA A 73 -8.40 -6.69 -4.53
CA ALA A 73 -8.54 -7.05 -3.13
C ALA A 73 -9.95 -7.59 -2.80
N ASP A 74 -10.99 -7.02 -3.41
CA ASP A 74 -12.37 -7.50 -3.26
C ASP A 74 -12.57 -8.86 -3.92
N GLU A 75 -11.95 -9.11 -5.08
CA GLU A 75 -11.93 -10.42 -5.74
C GLU A 75 -11.28 -11.47 -4.83
N LEU A 76 -10.12 -11.16 -4.23
CA LEU A 76 -9.43 -12.05 -3.28
C LEU A 76 -10.20 -12.24 -1.97
N GLY A 77 -10.87 -11.20 -1.50
CA GLY A 77 -11.71 -11.24 -0.29
C GLY A 77 -13.02 -12.02 -0.47
N ARG A 78 -13.36 -12.44 -1.70
CA ARG A 78 -14.54 -13.26 -2.01
C ARG A 78 -14.25 -14.76 -2.08
N VAL A 79 -12.98 -15.18 -2.04
CA VAL A 79 -12.57 -16.59 -2.20
C VAL A 79 -12.42 -17.30 -0.82
N TRP A 80 -13.29 -17.00 0.14
CA TRP A 80 -13.29 -17.62 1.47
C TRP A 80 -14.56 -18.44 1.70
#